data_AF-A0A1I1QHD5-F1
#
_entry.id   AF-A0A1I1QHD5-F1
#
_cell.length_a   1.000
_cell.length_b   1.000
_cell.length_c   1.000
_cell.angle_alpha   90.00
_cell.angle_beta   90.00
_cell.angle_gamma   90.00
#
_symmetry.space_group_name_H-M   'P 1'
#
loop_
_entity.id
_entity.type
_entity.pdbx_description
1 polymer ?
#
loop_
_entity_poly.entity_id
_entity_poly.type
_entity_poly.pdbx_seq_one_letter_code
_entity_poly.pdbx_strand_id
1 'polypeptide(L)'
;MRLVNTSGRGVLCLAGDVDPSVVADFHARYGREPVPVDAVDTGSVTRLSDAALDLVLDHVRAGELRGREVPVLRTPRPVAGSTQEG
;
A
#
# COMPACT_ATOMS: atom_id res chain seq x y z
N MET A 1 4.54 1.29 13.30
CA MET A 1 3.75 1.29 12.04
C MET A 1 4.71 1.21 10.86
N ARG A 2 4.43 0.42 9.83
CA ARG A 2 5.36 0.19 8.70
C ARG A 2 4.59 0.15 7.37
N LEU A 3 4.78 1.16 6.53
CA LEU A 3 4.42 1.08 5.11
C LEU A 3 5.57 0.36 4.38
N VAL A 4 5.28 -0.79 3.77
CA VAL A 4 6.26 -1.58 3.03
C VAL A 4 5.89 -1.52 1.56
N ASN A 5 6.60 -0.70 0.79
CA ASN A 5 6.57 -0.78 -0.67
C ASN A 5 7.57 -1.86 -1.07
N THR A 6 7.11 -3.05 -1.43
CA THR A 6 8.00 -4.05 -2.05
C THR A 6 8.15 -3.67 -3.51
N SER A 7 9.11 -2.79 -3.79
CA SER A 7 9.45 -2.32 -5.13
C SER A 7 9.97 -3.49 -5.98
N GLY A 8 9.22 -3.82 -7.03
CA GLY A 8 9.58 -4.89 -7.97
C GLY A 8 8.46 -5.44 -8.85
N ARG A 9 7.20 -4.96 -8.68
CA ARG A 9 5.86 -5.46 -9.15
C ARG A 9 4.88 -5.67 -7.98
N GLY A 10 5.13 -5.03 -6.83
CA GLY A 10 4.58 -5.46 -5.53
C GLY A 10 3.40 -4.64 -5.03
N VAL A 11 2.48 -5.36 -4.41
CA VAL A 11 1.26 -4.89 -3.76
C VAL A 11 1.55 -3.80 -2.71
N LEU A 12 0.82 -2.68 -2.76
CA LEU A 12 0.85 -1.66 -1.71
C LEU A 12 0.14 -2.20 -0.46
N CYS A 13 0.89 -2.64 0.54
CA CYS A 13 0.31 -3.18 1.77
C CYS A 13 0.17 -2.09 2.84
N LEU A 14 -1.07 -1.79 3.20
CA LEU A 14 -1.42 -0.89 4.29
C LEU A 14 -1.83 -1.70 5.53
N ALA A 15 -1.29 -1.32 6.69
CA ALA A 15 -1.57 -1.99 7.95
C ALA A 15 -1.60 -0.98 9.11
N GLY A 16 -2.55 -1.18 10.02
CA GLY A 16 -2.76 -0.34 11.20
C GLY A 16 -3.53 0.95 10.92
N ASP A 17 -3.28 1.97 11.73
CA ASP A 17 -3.83 3.32 11.56
C ASP A 17 -2.96 4.09 10.54
N VAL A 18 -3.57 4.49 9.43
CA VAL A 18 -2.90 5.25 8.37
C VAL A 18 -3.35 6.70 8.42
N ASP A 19 -2.64 7.45 9.24
CA ASP A 19 -2.87 8.88 9.46
C ASP A 19 -1.96 9.75 8.56
N PRO A 20 -2.18 11.08 8.51
CA PRO A 20 -1.41 11.98 7.65
C PRO A 20 0.10 12.01 7.93
N SER A 21 0.54 11.71 9.16
CA SER A 21 1.98 11.63 9.50
C SER A 21 2.64 10.42 8.85
N VAL A 22 1.93 9.29 8.78
CA VAL A 22 2.38 8.08 8.07
C VAL A 22 2.49 8.34 6.56
N VAL A 23 1.56 9.10 5.99
CA VAL A 23 1.61 9.53 4.59
C VAL A 23 2.80 10.46 4.34
N ALA A 24 3.06 11.41 5.25
CA ALA A 24 4.20 12.31 5.14
C ALA A 24 5.55 11.55 5.19
N ASP A 25 5.68 10.59 6.11
CA ASP A 25 6.85 9.71 6.21
C ASP A 25 7.05 8.86 4.96
N PHE A 26 5.96 8.38 4.35
CA PHE A 26 6.02 7.66 3.08
C PHE A 26 6.56 8.53 1.96
N HIS A 27 6.01 9.75 1.80
CA HIS A 27 6.50 10.69 0.80
C HIS A 27 7.96 11.10 1.04
N ALA A 28 8.38 11.24 2.30
CA ALA A 28 9.76 11.55 2.64
C ALA A 28 10.73 10.42 2.24
N ARG A 29 10.29 9.16 2.28
CA ARG A 29 11.14 7.99 1.96
C ARG A 29 11.13 7.59 0.50
N TYR A 30 9.98 7.67 -0.16
CA TYR A 30 9.78 7.14 -1.52
C TYR A 30 9.53 8.24 -2.56
N GLY A 31 9.46 9.49 -2.13
CA GLY A 31 9.07 10.60 -2.99
C GLY A 31 7.56 10.73 -3.13
N ARG A 32 7.13 11.82 -3.76
CA ARG A 32 5.72 12.15 -3.98
C ARG A 32 5.18 11.65 -5.32
N GLU A 33 6.04 11.05 -6.14
CA GLU A 33 5.64 10.57 -7.47
C GLU A 33 4.97 9.20 -7.34
N PRO A 34 3.68 9.07 -7.72
CA PRO A 34 2.97 7.81 -7.59
C PRO A 34 3.55 6.78 -8.56
N VAL A 35 4.12 5.72 -8.00
CA VAL A 35 4.63 4.58 -8.76
C VAL A 35 3.45 3.64 -9.02
N PRO A 36 3.25 3.13 -10.26
CA PRO A 36 2.19 2.17 -10.52
C PRO A 36 2.40 0.90 -9.69
N VAL A 37 1.35 0.48 -8.98
CA VAL A 37 1.32 -0.76 -8.19
C VAL A 37 0.39 -1.77 -8.86
N ASP A 38 0.68 -3.06 -8.74
CA ASP A 38 -0.15 -4.11 -9.34
C ASP A 38 -1.37 -4.48 -8.47
N ALA A 39 -1.39 -4.12 -7.18
CA ALA A 39 -2.56 -4.23 -6.29
C ALA A 39 -2.37 -3.37 -5.03
N VAL A 40 -3.45 -3.14 -4.27
CA VAL A 40 -3.42 -2.49 -2.94
C VAL A 40 -4.04 -3.44 -1.93
N ASP A 41 -3.31 -3.81 -0.88
CA ASP A 41 -3.82 -4.61 0.25
C ASP A 41 -4.13 -3.71 1.44
N THR A 42 -5.40 -3.72 1.85
CA THR A 42 -5.95 -2.96 2.98
C THR A 42 -6.47 -3.85 4.11
N GLY A 43 -6.28 -5.17 4.04
CA GLY A 43 -6.91 -6.11 4.96
C GLY A 43 -6.44 -6.03 6.42
N SER A 44 -5.35 -5.30 6.67
CA SER A 44 -4.83 -5.03 8.02
C SER A 44 -5.03 -3.58 8.47
N VAL A 45 -5.75 -2.75 7.70
CA VAL A 45 -6.03 -1.36 8.05
C VAL A 45 -7.11 -1.30 9.12
N THR A 46 -6.81 -0.63 10.23
CA THR A 46 -7.76 -0.41 11.32
C THR A 46 -8.41 0.96 11.24
N ARG A 47 -7.73 1.95 10.66
CA ARG A 47 -8.22 3.31 10.40
C ARG A 47 -7.50 3.90 9.20
N LEU A 48 -8.24 4.65 8.38
CA LEU A 48 -7.75 5.32 7.18
C LEU A 48 -8.18 6.79 7.24
N SER A 49 -7.21 7.71 7.18
CA SER A 49 -7.49 9.14 7.02
C SER A 49 -7.80 9.51 5.57
N ASP A 50 -8.45 10.66 5.34
CA ASP A 50 -8.71 11.16 3.98
C ASP A 50 -7.41 11.32 3.17
N ALA A 51 -6.34 11.78 3.81
CA ALA A 51 -5.01 11.88 3.18
C ALA A 51 -4.43 10.51 2.76
N ALA A 52 -4.72 9.46 3.53
CA ALA A 52 -4.30 8.10 3.19
C ALA A 52 -5.16 7.50 2.07
N LEU A 53 -6.44 7.87 1.98
CA LEU A 53 -7.31 7.52 0.88
C LEU A 53 -6.83 8.15 -0.44
N ASP A 54 -6.52 9.45 -0.41
CA ASP A 54 -5.97 10.16 -1.58
C ASP A 54 -4.68 9.50 -2.09
N LEU A 55 -3.78 9.11 -1.17
CA LEU A 55 -2.56 8.38 -1.52
C LEU A 55 -2.87 7.07 -2.27
N VAL A 56 -3.84 6.28 -1.80
CA VAL A 56 -4.23 5.03 -2.45
C VAL A 56 -4.82 5.29 -3.84
N LEU A 57 -5.68 6.30 -3.96
CA LEU A 57 -6.31 6.67 -5.23
C LEU A 57 -5.28 7.13 -6.27
N ASP A 58 -4.25 7.87 -5.85
CA ASP A 58 -3.16 8.30 -6.75
C ASP A 58 -2.39 7.11 -7.33
N HIS A 59 -2.13 6.08 -6.50
CA HIS A 59 -1.44 4.86 -6.95
C HIS A 59 -2.31 4.00 -7.89
N VAL A 60 -3.62 3.91 -7.61
CA VAL A 60 -4.58 3.21 -8.48
C VAL A 60 -4.66 3.92 -9.84
N ARG A 61 -4.84 5.24 -9.84
CA ARG A 61 -4.89 6.05 -11.07
C ARG A 61 -3.60 5.94 -11.88
N ALA A 62 -2.45 5.92 -11.22
CA ALA A 62 -1.16 5.72 -11.90
C ALA A 62 -1.06 4.34 -12.60
N GLY A 63 -1.66 3.30 -12.03
CA GLY A 63 -1.78 1.98 -12.67
C GLY A 63 -2.78 1.97 -13.82
N GLU A 64 -3.96 2.57 -13.64
CA GLU A 64 -5.00 2.70 -14.68
C GLU A 64 -4.50 3.48 -15.90
N LEU A 65 -3.76 4.57 -15.70
CA LEU A 65 -3.11 5.35 -16.77
C LEU A 65 -2.11 4.52 -17.58
N ARG A 66 -1.60 3.42 -17.01
CA ARG A 66 -0.71 2.46 -17.69
C ARG A 66 -1.47 1.27 -18.29
N GLY A 67 -2.81 1.33 -18.31
CA GLY A 67 -3.68 0.28 -18.84
C GLY A 67 -3.75 -0.97 -17.96
N ARG A 68 -3.47 -0.84 -16.65
CA ARG A 68 -3.51 -1.95 -15.69
C ARG A 68 -4.66 -1.75 -14.71
N GLU A 69 -5.40 -2.81 -14.46
CA GLU A 69 -6.38 -2.85 -13.39
C GLU A 69 -5.64 -3.04 -12.05
N VAL A 70 -5.89 -2.17 -11.08
CA VAL A 70 -5.25 -2.22 -9.75
C VAL A 70 -6.28 -2.69 -8.72
N PRO A 71 -6.39 -4.00 -8.46
CA PRO A 71 -7.35 -4.51 -7.49
C PRO A 71 -7.02 -4.03 -6.06
N VAL A 72 -8.06 -3.62 -5.33
CA VAL A 72 -7.99 -3.33 -3.89
C VAL A 72 -8.42 -4.58 -3.12
N LEU A 73 -7.45 -5.26 -2.54
CA LEU A 73 -7.63 -6.43 -1.69
C LEU A 73 -8.02 -5.98 -0.26
N ARG A 74 -9.09 -6.58 0.27
CA ARG A 74 -9.50 -6.44 1.69
C ARG A 74 -9.19 -7.68 2.51
N THR A 75 -8.38 -8.59 1.98
CA THR A 75 -8.08 -9.85 2.64
C THR A 75 -7.13 -9.59 3.81
N PRO A 76 -7.48 -9.90 5.07
CA PRO A 76 -6.48 -9.92 6.13
C PRO A 76 -5.38 -10.88 5.67
N ARG A 77 -4.19 -10.34 5.41
CA ARG A 77 -3.07 -11.17 4.99
C ARG A 77 -2.80 -12.10 6.16
N PRO A 78 -2.96 -13.43 6.04
CA PRO A 78 -2.40 -14.30 7.05
C PRO A 78 -0.92 -13.94 7.07
N VAL A 79 -0.42 -13.56 8.24
CA VAL A 79 1.02 -13.48 8.46
C VAL A 79 1.52 -14.84 7.98
N ALA A 80 2.22 -14.87 6.85
CA ALA A 80 3.01 -16.03 6.50
C ALA A 80 4.10 -16.03 7.58
N GLY A 81 3.78 -16.64 8.72
CA GLY A 81 4.79 -17.08 9.65
C GLY A 81 5.70 -17.93 8.80
N SER A 82 6.92 -17.45 8.61
CA SER A 82 8.03 -18.26 8.14
C SER A 82 8.25 -19.34 9.20
N THR A 83 7.40 -20.36 9.17
CA THR A 83 7.79 -21.69 9.63
C THR A 83 8.35 -22.38 8.40
N GLN A 84 9.53 -22.97 8.62
CA GLN A 84 10.18 -24.03 7.87
C GLN A 84 11.43 -23.57 7.08
N GLU A 85 12.63 -24.13 7.23
CA GLU A 85 13.29 -25.05 8.18
C GLU A 85 14.79 -25.03 7.83
N GLY A 86 15.65 -25.37 8.79
CA GLY A 86 17.09 -25.57 8.58
C GLY A 86 17.90 -25.45 9.86
#